data_AF-A0A3B4A362-F1
#
_entry.id   AF-A0A3B4A362-F1
#
_cell.length_a   1.000
_cell.length_b   1.000
_cell.length_c   1.000
_cell.angle_alpha   90.00
_cell.angle_beta   90.00
_cell.angle_gamma   90.00
#
_symmetry.space_group_name_H-M   'P 1'
#
loop_
_entity.id
_entity.type
_entity.pdbx_description
1 polymer ?
#
loop_
_entity_poly.entity_id
_entity_poly.type
_entity_poly.pdbx_seq_one_letter_code
_entity_poly.pdbx_strand_id
1 'polypeptide(L)'
;HRAAKKVVKIDPPSSATERLQKRAERFNMPATAESKKAQRAARFGLPADVNVDQLKKRAERFGVNVSSISQKIEEDEKLKKRKERFGILTGATGAAPDVEAKKLKRAERFGMA
;
A
#
# COMPACT_ATOMS: atom_id res chain seq x y z
N HIS A 1 -37.08 6.93 6.55
CA HIS A 1 -36.02 7.51 7.41
C HIS A 1 -34.69 6.80 7.15
N ARG A 2 -33.73 7.44 6.45
CA ARG A 2 -32.37 6.91 6.26
C ARG A 2 -31.53 7.38 7.45
N ALA A 3 -31.03 6.46 8.27
CA ALA A 3 -30.17 6.79 9.40
C ALA A 3 -28.92 7.54 8.91
N ALA A 4 -28.61 8.68 9.55
CA ALA A 4 -27.42 9.46 9.24
C ALA A 4 -26.16 8.59 9.46
N LYS A 5 -25.45 8.28 8.38
CA LYS A 5 -24.16 7.57 8.46
C LYS A 5 -23.16 8.51 9.12
N LYS A 6 -22.75 8.21 10.37
CA LYS A 6 -21.63 8.88 11.02
C LYS A 6 -20.38 8.66 10.18
N VAL A 7 -19.91 9.71 9.52
CA VAL A 7 -18.62 9.71 8.84
C VAL A 7 -17.54 9.75 9.93
N VAL A 8 -16.93 8.59 10.20
CA VAL A 8 -15.80 8.51 11.12
C VAL A 8 -14.60 9.13 10.40
N LYS A 9 -14.19 10.32 10.87
CA LYS A 9 -12.92 10.95 10.47
C LYS A 9 -11.81 10.08 11.05
N ILE A 10 -11.11 9.35 10.19
CA ILE A 10 -9.97 8.54 10.56
C ILE A 10 -8.73 9.40 10.35
N ASP A 11 -8.13 9.86 11.44
CA ASP A 11 -6.84 10.53 11.37
C ASP A 11 -5.77 9.52 10.92
N PRO A 12 -4.92 9.88 9.96
CA PRO A 12 -3.88 8.98 9.50
C PRO A 12 -2.90 8.72 10.65
N PRO A 13 -2.61 7.45 10.98
CA PRO A 13 -1.67 7.12 12.04
C PRO A 13 -0.30 7.74 11.74
N SER A 14 0.18 8.53 12.69
CA SER A 14 1.33 9.42 12.54
C SER A 14 2.66 8.66 12.59
N SER A 15 2.67 7.48 13.21
CA SER A 15 3.89 6.67 13.39
C SER A 15 3.79 5.26 12.78
N ALA A 16 4.95 4.67 12.48
CA ALA A 16 5.03 3.30 11.97
C ALA A 16 4.51 2.27 13.00
N THR A 17 4.76 2.51 14.29
CA THR A 17 4.30 1.68 15.40
C THR A 17 2.78 1.68 15.52
N GLU A 18 2.16 2.86 15.46
CA GLU A 18 0.70 3.01 15.51
C GLU A 18 0.01 2.33 14.31
N ARG A 19 0.59 2.44 13.11
CA ARG A 19 0.13 1.68 11.93
C ARG A 19 0.19 0.17 12.14
N LEU A 20 1.23 -0.32 12.80
CA LEU A 20 1.44 -1.73 13.07
C LEU A 20 0.39 -2.27 14.05
N GLN A 21 0.09 -1.49 15.09
CA GLN A 21 -0.93 -1.75 16.10
C GLN A 21 -2.33 -1.72 15.51
N LYS A 22 -2.73 -0.66 14.78
CA LYS A 22 -4.03 -0.61 14.10
C LYS A 22 -4.23 -1.72 13.08
N ARG A 23 -3.16 -2.23 12.47
CA ARG A 23 -3.24 -3.42 11.63
C ARG A 23 -3.40 -4.68 12.47
N ALA A 24 -2.64 -4.82 13.54
CA ALA A 24 -2.78 -5.93 14.49
C ALA A 24 -4.23 -6.05 15.01
N GLU A 25 -4.81 -4.94 15.49
CA GLU A 25 -6.21 -4.85 15.92
C GLU A 25 -7.19 -5.28 14.81
N ARG A 26 -7.04 -4.73 13.59
CA ARG A 26 -7.91 -5.03 12.45
C ARG A 26 -7.91 -6.50 12.02
N PHE A 27 -6.81 -7.20 12.23
CA PHE A 27 -6.66 -8.59 11.82
C PHE A 27 -6.65 -9.56 13.00
N ASN A 28 -6.89 -9.07 14.22
CA ASN A 28 -6.80 -9.84 15.46
C ASN A 28 -5.47 -10.60 15.57
N MET A 29 -4.38 -9.89 15.30
CA MET A 29 -3.04 -10.45 15.19
C MET A 29 -2.06 -9.79 16.14
N PRO A 30 -1.09 -10.53 16.72
CA PRO A 30 -0.05 -9.90 17.51
C PRO A 30 0.76 -8.95 16.62
N ALA A 31 1.19 -7.84 17.20
CA ALA A 31 1.92 -6.79 16.49
C ALA A 31 3.40 -7.18 16.21
N THR A 32 3.68 -8.45 15.99
CA THR A 32 5.01 -8.96 15.64
C THR A 32 5.13 -9.18 14.13
N ALA A 33 6.33 -8.98 13.59
CA ALA A 33 6.59 -9.18 12.16
C ALA A 33 6.44 -10.65 11.75
N GLU A 34 6.95 -11.56 12.58
CA GLU A 34 6.93 -13.01 12.31
C GLU A 34 5.52 -13.58 12.23
N SER A 35 4.62 -13.18 13.13
CA SER A 35 3.24 -13.68 13.13
C SER A 35 2.46 -13.25 11.87
N LYS A 36 2.71 -12.03 11.37
CA LYS A 36 2.13 -11.54 10.11
C LYS A 36 2.67 -12.29 8.90
N LYS A 37 3.97 -12.61 8.91
CA LYS A 37 4.62 -13.39 7.85
C LYS A 37 4.07 -14.82 7.82
N ALA A 38 4.02 -15.48 8.97
CA ALA A 38 3.52 -16.85 9.12
C ALA A 38 2.05 -16.98 8.68
N GLN A 39 1.17 -16.08 9.12
CA GLN A 39 -0.23 -16.15 8.67
C GLN A 39 -0.42 -15.87 7.19
N ARG A 40 0.38 -14.98 6.62
CA ARG A 40 0.37 -14.78 5.17
C ARG A 40 0.81 -16.05 4.46
N ALA A 41 1.92 -16.66 4.90
CA ALA A 41 2.41 -17.90 4.34
C ALA A 41 1.33 -19.00 4.38
N ALA A 42 0.67 -19.18 5.54
CA ALA A 42 -0.45 -20.11 5.69
C ALA A 42 -1.62 -19.82 4.73
N ARG A 43 -2.00 -18.54 4.56
CA ARG A 43 -3.09 -18.14 3.63
C ARG A 43 -2.77 -18.44 2.18
N PHE A 44 -1.51 -18.33 1.78
CA PHE A 44 -1.09 -18.50 0.39
C PHE A 44 -0.47 -19.88 0.13
N GLY A 45 -0.47 -20.78 1.13
CA GLY A 45 0.20 -22.08 1.04
C GLY A 45 1.69 -21.96 0.70
N LEU A 46 2.32 -20.84 1.05
CA LEU A 46 3.72 -20.60 0.74
C LEU A 46 4.60 -21.30 1.78
N PRO A 47 5.64 -22.04 1.36
CA PRO A 47 6.65 -22.53 2.28
C PRO A 47 7.34 -21.35 2.96
N ALA A 48 7.79 -21.53 4.21
CA ALA A 48 8.54 -20.50 4.93
C ALA A 48 9.89 -20.18 4.26
N ASP A 49 10.38 -21.12 3.44
CA ASP A 49 11.61 -21.00 2.67
C ASP A 49 11.43 -20.27 1.33
N VAL A 50 12.40 -19.42 1.02
CA VAL A 50 12.44 -18.65 -0.21
C VAL A 50 12.77 -19.58 -1.39
N ASN A 51 11.84 -19.73 -2.34
CA ASN A 51 12.09 -20.47 -3.57
C ASN A 51 12.93 -19.62 -4.55
N VAL A 52 14.18 -20.02 -4.74
CA VAL A 52 15.15 -19.32 -5.60
C VAL A 52 14.72 -19.27 -7.07
N ASP A 53 14.09 -20.32 -7.59
CA ASP A 53 13.62 -20.37 -8.98
C ASP A 53 12.47 -19.40 -9.23
N GLN A 54 11.58 -19.25 -8.25
CA GLN A 54 10.52 -18.25 -8.34
C GLN A 54 11.05 -16.82 -8.27
N LEU A 55 12.17 -16.61 -7.57
CA LEU A 55 12.86 -15.33 -7.56
C LEU A 55 13.52 -15.03 -8.91
N LYS A 56 14.17 -16.03 -9.53
CA LYS A 56 14.75 -15.91 -10.89
C LYS A 56 13.68 -15.60 -11.94
N LYS A 57 12.58 -16.36 -11.97
CA LYS A 57 11.44 -16.11 -12.87
C LYS A 57 10.86 -14.70 -12.67
N ARG A 58 10.85 -14.19 -11.44
CA ARG A 58 10.41 -12.81 -11.16
C ARG A 58 11.43 -11.82 -11.72
N ALA A 59 12.72 -12.01 -11.48
CA ALA A 59 13.77 -11.13 -11.99
C ALA A 59 13.71 -11.03 -13.53
N GLU A 60 13.56 -12.17 -14.22
CA GLU A 60 13.39 -12.22 -15.68
C GLU A 60 12.12 -11.47 -16.13
N ARG A 61 10.99 -11.72 -15.47
CA ARG A 61 9.70 -11.12 -15.84
C ARG A 61 9.66 -9.61 -15.67
N PHE A 62 10.36 -9.11 -14.66
CA PHE A 62 10.41 -7.69 -14.33
C PHE A 62 11.68 -7.00 -14.85
N GLY A 63 12.59 -7.73 -15.48
CA GLY A 63 13.88 -7.22 -15.96
C GLY A 63 14.79 -6.70 -14.84
N VAL A 64 14.59 -7.14 -13.59
CA VAL A 64 15.31 -6.57 -12.44
C VAL A 64 16.68 -7.23 -12.34
N ASN A 65 17.73 -6.44 -12.49
CA ASN A 65 19.10 -6.90 -12.30
C ASN A 65 19.35 -7.23 -10.82
N VAL A 66 20.10 -8.30 -10.53
CA VAL A 66 20.41 -8.76 -9.15
C VAL A 66 21.61 -8.04 -8.55
N SER A 67 22.29 -7.16 -9.30
CA SER A 67 23.39 -6.37 -8.77
C SER A 67 22.87 -5.19 -7.95
N SER A 68 23.30 -5.09 -6.69
CA SER A 68 22.83 -4.08 -5.72
C SER A 68 23.09 -2.63 -6.15
N ILE A 69 24.08 -2.41 -7.02
CA ILE A 69 24.44 -1.07 -7.53
C ILE A 69 23.45 -0.62 -8.60
N SER A 70 23.08 -1.50 -9.52
CA SER A 70 22.09 -1.18 -10.57
C SER A 70 20.68 -0.93 -10.00
N GLN A 71 20.30 -1.71 -8.98
CA GLN A 71 19.01 -1.55 -8.29
C GLN A 71 18.84 -0.16 -7.66
N LYS A 72 19.89 0.41 -7.06
CA LYS A 72 19.83 1.76 -6.45
C LYS A 72 19.57 2.86 -7.48
N ILE A 73 20.21 2.78 -8.64
CA ILE A 73 20.06 3.77 -9.72
C ILE A 73 18.63 3.74 -10.29
N GLU A 74 18.09 2.54 -10.53
CA GLU A 74 16.72 2.36 -11.01
C GLU A 74 15.67 2.85 -9.99
N GLU A 75 15.91 2.61 -8.70
CA GLU A 75 15.03 3.07 -7.62
C GLU A 75 14.99 4.59 -7.51
N ASP A 76 16.13 5.27 -7.61
CA ASP A 76 16.23 6.73 -7.56
C ASP A 76 15.52 7.38 -8.76
N GLU A 77 15.70 6.84 -9.97
CA GLU A 77 14.97 7.32 -11.14
C GLU A 77 13.47 7.13 -11.00
N LYS A 78 13.04 5.96 -10.51
CA LYS A 78 11.62 5.66 -10.31
C LYS A 78 11.01 6.55 -9.24
N LEU A 79 11.76 6.84 -8.18
CA LEU A 79 11.35 7.76 -7.14
C LEU A 79 11.23 9.20 -7.69
N LYS A 80 12.18 9.63 -8.52
CA LYS A 80 12.12 10.92 -9.23
C LYS A 80 10.92 11.01 -10.17
N LYS A 81 10.72 10.03 -11.05
CA LYS A 81 9.55 9.93 -11.94
C LYS A 81 8.24 9.91 -11.15
N ARG A 82 8.20 9.24 -10.00
CA ARG A 82 7.03 9.25 -9.11
C ARG A 82 6.80 10.63 -8.48
N LYS A 83 7.85 11.28 -8.01
CA LYS A 83 7.79 12.65 -7.47
C LYS A 83 7.34 13.65 -8.54
N GLU A 84 7.76 13.49 -9.78
CA GLU A 84 7.28 14.31 -10.90
C GLU A 84 5.81 14.02 -11.22
N ARG A 85 5.42 12.74 -11.24
CA ARG A 85 4.03 12.34 -11.55
C ARG A 85 3.03 12.72 -10.47
N PHE A 86 3.44 12.68 -9.21
CA PHE A 86 2.54 12.83 -8.07
C PHE A 86 2.80 14.09 -7.25
N GLY A 87 3.88 14.83 -7.54
CA GLY A 87 4.34 15.93 -6.71
C GLY A 87 4.76 15.47 -5.31
N ILE A 88 5.53 16.32 -4.61
CA ILE A 88 5.60 16.21 -3.14
C ILE A 88 4.34 16.89 -2.60
N LEU A 89 3.23 16.17 -2.48
CA LEU A 89 2.10 16.62 -1.64
C LEU A 89 2.37 16.22 -0.19
N THR A 90 3.40 16.78 0.41
CA THR A 90 3.49 16.88 1.87
C THR A 90 2.98 18.26 2.25
N GLY A 91 1.69 18.34 2.60
CA GLY A 91 1.09 19.51 3.24
C GLY A 91 0.42 20.47 2.28
N ALA A 92 -0.91 20.56 2.45
CA ALA A 92 -1.78 21.70 2.14
C ALA A 92 -1.85 22.22 0.69
N THR A 93 -3.08 22.25 0.18
CA THR A 93 -3.56 23.10 -0.93
C THR A 93 -3.05 22.80 -2.34
N GLY A 94 -3.86 22.09 -3.14
CA GLY A 94 -3.69 22.02 -4.59
C GLY A 94 -4.72 21.15 -5.31
N ALA A 95 -5.57 21.81 -6.12
CA ALA A 95 -6.59 21.28 -7.05
C ALA A 95 -7.96 20.88 -6.48
N ALA A 96 -8.78 21.90 -6.22
CA ALA A 96 -10.13 21.84 -5.65
C ALA A 96 -11.35 21.60 -6.60
N PRO A 97 -11.29 21.48 -7.94
CA PRO A 97 -12.52 21.22 -8.71
C PRO A 97 -12.82 19.76 -9.08
N ASP A 98 -11.85 18.84 -8.99
CA ASP A 98 -11.98 17.48 -9.57
C ASP A 98 -12.28 16.37 -8.53
N VAL A 99 -12.25 16.71 -7.24
CA VAL A 99 -12.41 15.73 -6.16
C VAL A 99 -13.86 15.22 -6.07
N GLU A 100 -14.84 16.10 -6.20
CA GLU A 100 -16.26 15.73 -6.07
C GLU A 100 -16.74 14.88 -7.27
N ALA A 101 -16.33 15.20 -8.49
CA ALA A 101 -16.61 14.38 -9.67
C ALA A 101 -15.98 12.97 -9.57
N LYS A 102 -14.77 12.87 -9.02
CA LYS A 102 -14.12 11.58 -8.74
C LYS A 102 -14.81 10.80 -7.61
N LYS A 103 -15.30 11.48 -6.58
CA LYS A 103 -16.07 10.85 -5.49
C LYS A 103 -17.39 10.30 -5.99
N LEU A 104 -18.11 11.04 -6.84
CA LEU A 104 -19.36 10.58 -7.46
C LEU A 104 -19.15 9.36 -8.36
N LYS A 105 -18.19 9.42 -9.30
CA LYS A 105 -17.84 8.26 -10.15
C LYS A 105 -17.41 7.04 -9.35
N ARG A 106 -16.74 7.25 -8.21
CA ARG A 106 -16.40 6.17 -7.28
C ARG A 106 -17.66 5.65 -6.58
N ALA A 107 -18.52 6.52 -6.06
CA ALA A 107 -19.75 6.12 -5.40
C ALA A 107 -20.64 5.27 -6.34
N GLU A 108 -20.77 5.66 -7.60
CA GLU A 108 -21.48 4.88 -8.63
C GLU A 108 -20.86 3.50 -8.83
N ARG A 109 -19.53 3.42 -9.01
CA ARG A 109 -18.81 2.14 -9.17
C ARG A 109 -18.98 1.19 -7.97
N PHE A 110 -19.16 1.75 -6.78
CA PHE A 110 -19.31 0.99 -5.54
C PHE A 110 -20.77 0.93 -5.06
N GLY A 111 -21.75 1.33 -5.89
CA GLY A 111 -23.17 1.29 -5.55
C GLY A 111 -23.54 2.10 -4.30
N MET A 112 -22.79 3.16 -4.01
CA MET A 112 -22.96 4.02 -2.84
C MET A 112 -23.77 5.30 -3.13
N ALA A 113 -24.34 5.43 -4.33
CA ALA A 113 -25.25 6.51 -4.69
C ALA A 113 -26.48 6.56 -3.74
#